data_AF-A0NMD6-F1
#
_entry.id   AF-A0NMD6-F1
#
_cell.length_a   1.000
_cell.length_b   1.000
_cell.length_c   1.000
_cell.angle_alpha   90.00
_cell.angle_beta   90.00
_cell.angle_gamma   90.00
#
_symmetry.space_group_name_H-M   'P 1'
#
loop_
_entity.id
_entity.type
_entity.pdbx_description
1 polymer ?
#
loop_
_entity_poly.entity_id
_entity_poly.type
_entity_poly.pdbx_seq_one_letter_code
_entity_poly.pdbx_strand_id
1 'polypeptide(L)'
;MITSFQDLIDSRPPWSTLLIWYLRGIAIILIGGGMIYWARIIGIVEWRGLWFWDMPVTMQGAIIFFAVLDLVAATGLWLTVSWGTVMWIFRCVCQIVMHTAFSDLYGRRPYEIAFYLLTIAIYAALAFLMDRENKANAV
;
A
#
# COMPACT_ATOMS: atom_id res chain seq x y z
N MET A 1 22.39 -7.29 -30.58
CA MET A 1 22.66 -6.00 -31.23
C MET A 1 21.31 -5.30 -31.34
N ILE A 2 21.03 -4.31 -30.49
CA ILE A 2 19.77 -3.54 -30.52
C ILE A 2 19.96 -2.50 -31.62
N THR A 3 19.18 -2.56 -32.70
CA THR A 3 19.44 -1.75 -33.91
C THR A 3 18.41 -0.66 -34.16
N SER A 4 17.27 -0.68 -33.46
CA SER A 4 16.22 0.32 -33.64
C SER A 4 15.68 0.84 -32.30
N PHE A 5 15.38 2.14 -32.23
CA PHE A 5 14.56 2.72 -31.14
C PHE A 5 13.18 2.02 -31.04
N GLN A 6 12.72 1.41 -32.13
CA GLN A 6 11.52 0.60 -32.19
C GLN A 6 11.66 -0.72 -31.41
N ASP A 7 12.85 -1.35 -31.38
CA ASP A 7 13.09 -2.60 -30.62
C ASP A 7 13.01 -2.35 -29.11
N LEU A 8 13.41 -1.16 -28.65
CA LEU A 8 13.25 -0.69 -27.26
C LEU A 8 11.78 -0.42 -26.90
N ILE A 9 10.98 -0.03 -27.89
CA ILE A 9 9.54 0.24 -27.75
C ILE A 9 8.70 -1.04 -27.87
N ASP A 10 9.11 -2.00 -28.68
CA ASP A 10 8.46 -3.32 -28.83
C ASP A 10 8.83 -4.27 -27.67
N SER A 11 9.98 -4.05 -27.03
CA SER A 11 10.37 -4.72 -25.78
C SER A 11 9.70 -4.12 -24.54
N ARG A 12 8.50 -3.51 -24.68
CA ARG A 12 7.73 -3.05 -23.51
C ARG A 12 7.33 -4.28 -22.70
N PRO A 13 7.67 -4.36 -21.39
CA PRO A 13 7.12 -5.41 -20.55
C PRO A 13 5.58 -5.29 -20.59
N PRO A 14 4.85 -6.42 -20.71
CA PRO A 14 3.39 -6.38 -20.74
C PRO A 14 2.86 -5.68 -19.49
N TRP A 15 1.70 -5.01 -19.59
CA TRP A 15 1.16 -4.21 -18.49
C TRP A 15 0.94 -5.04 -17.22
N SER A 16 0.70 -6.35 -17.38
CA SER A 16 0.64 -7.33 -16.30
C SER A 16 1.93 -7.40 -15.47
N THR A 17 3.10 -7.42 -16.13
CA THR A 17 4.40 -7.43 -15.45
C THR A 17 4.63 -6.14 -14.67
N LEU A 18 4.31 -4.98 -15.27
CA LEU A 18 4.43 -3.69 -14.60
C LEU A 18 3.54 -3.61 -13.35
N LEU A 19 2.29 -4.11 -13.46
CA LEU A 19 1.35 -4.18 -12.35
C LEU A 19 1.88 -5.07 -11.22
N ILE A 20 2.44 -6.24 -11.53
CA ILE A 20 3.02 -7.15 -10.53
C ILE A 20 4.18 -6.48 -9.78
N TRP A 21 5.09 -5.83 -10.49
CA TRP A 21 6.20 -5.10 -9.86
C TRP A 21 5.73 -3.93 -9.01
N TYR A 22 4.68 -3.23 -9.45
CA TYR A 22 4.05 -2.18 -8.68
C TYR A 22 3.47 -2.72 -7.35
N LEU A 23 2.71 -3.83 -7.40
CA LEU A 23 2.17 -4.46 -6.19
C LEU A 23 3.27 -4.93 -5.24
N ARG A 24 4.38 -5.47 -5.77
CA ARG A 24 5.55 -5.84 -4.95
C ARG A 24 6.24 -4.63 -4.31
N GLY A 25 6.30 -3.50 -5.01
CA GLY A 25 6.79 -2.24 -4.46
C GLY A 25 5.94 -1.79 -3.27
N ILE A 26 4.61 -1.82 -3.40
CA ILE A 26 3.69 -1.53 -2.29
C ILE A 26 3.88 -2.53 -1.14
N ALA A 27 4.04 -3.81 -1.44
CA ALA A 27 4.25 -4.84 -0.42
C ALA A 27 5.49 -4.53 0.45
N ILE A 28 6.61 -4.11 -0.15
CA ILE A 28 7.82 -3.72 0.61
C ILE A 28 7.53 -2.52 1.52
N ILE A 29 6.80 -1.51 1.01
CA ILE A 29 6.42 -0.34 1.81
C ILE A 29 5.56 -0.76 3.02
N LEU A 30 4.59 -1.65 2.81
CA LEU A 30 3.75 -2.18 3.89
C LEU A 30 4.52 -3.03 4.88
N ILE A 31 5.51 -3.83 4.44
CA ILE A 31 6.41 -4.55 5.35
C ILE A 31 7.15 -3.55 6.26
N GLY A 32 7.71 -2.49 5.68
CA GLY A 32 8.35 -1.42 6.44
C GLY A 32 7.39 -0.75 7.43
N GLY A 33 6.17 -0.43 6.99
CA GLY A 33 5.14 0.15 7.84
C GLY A 33 4.74 -0.75 9.02
N GLY A 34 4.44 -2.02 8.75
CA GLY A 34 4.13 -3.02 9.77
C GLY A 34 5.27 -3.22 10.76
N MET A 35 6.51 -3.29 10.27
CA MET A 35 7.71 -3.40 11.12
C MET A 35 7.88 -2.20 12.06
N ILE A 36 7.62 -0.98 11.58
CA ILE A 36 7.65 0.22 12.43
C ILE A 36 6.59 0.13 13.54
N TYR A 37 5.37 -0.34 13.23
CA TYR A 37 4.35 -0.51 14.28
C TYR A 37 4.76 -1.58 15.30
N TRP A 38 5.36 -2.70 14.88
CA TRP A 38 5.94 -3.68 15.81
C TRP A 38 7.07 -3.10 16.66
N ALA A 39 7.96 -2.30 16.06
CA ALA A 39 9.01 -1.61 16.80
C ALA A 39 8.45 -0.68 17.88
N ARG A 40 7.29 -0.04 17.64
CA ARG A 40 6.59 0.74 18.67
C ARG A 40 6.03 -0.13 19.79
N ILE A 41 5.39 -1.26 19.45
CA ILE A 41 4.81 -2.18 20.44
C ILE A 41 5.89 -2.72 21.39
N ILE A 42 7.06 -3.08 20.85
CA ILE A 42 8.20 -3.59 21.64
C ILE A 42 8.91 -2.47 22.43
N GLY A 43 8.65 -1.20 22.12
CA GLY A 43 9.26 -0.05 22.79
C GLY A 43 10.62 0.39 22.24
N ILE A 44 10.93 0.02 20.99
CA ILE A 44 12.17 0.43 20.30
C ILE A 44 12.04 1.86 19.76
N VAL A 45 10.83 2.26 19.36
CA VAL A 45 10.55 3.58 18.75
C VAL A 45 9.40 4.25 19.46
N GLU A 46 9.59 5.49 19.91
CA GLU A 46 8.53 6.33 20.45
C GLU A 46 7.66 6.96 19.34
N TRP A 47 6.42 7.32 19.67
CA TRP A 47 5.55 8.06 18.76
C TRP A 47 5.01 9.30 19.44
N ARG A 48 5.37 10.47 18.88
CA ARG A 48 5.02 11.79 19.45
C ARG A 48 5.49 11.96 20.90
N GLY A 49 6.66 11.40 21.24
CA GLY A 49 7.23 11.45 22.59
C GLY A 49 6.52 10.57 23.62
N LEU A 50 5.62 9.69 23.18
CA LEU A 50 4.95 8.72 24.03
C LEU A 50 5.40 7.30 23.66
N TRP A 51 5.65 6.49 24.69
CA TRP A 51 5.79 5.05 24.52
C TRP A 51 4.44 4.38 24.39
N PHE A 52 4.43 3.16 23.85
CA PHE A 52 3.21 2.42 23.58
C PHE A 52 2.31 2.27 24.82
N TRP A 53 2.89 1.99 25.99
CA TRP A 53 2.15 1.83 27.26
C TRP A 53 1.55 3.12 27.81
N ASP A 54 2.08 4.29 27.45
CA ASP A 54 1.57 5.60 27.91
C ASP A 54 0.51 6.18 26.96
N MET A 55 0.27 5.53 25.81
CA MET A 55 -0.73 5.98 24.85
C MET A 55 -2.16 5.64 25.31
N PRO A 56 -3.16 6.46 24.91
CA PRO A 56 -4.56 6.09 25.04
C PRO A 56 -4.86 4.75 24.36
N VAL A 57 -5.78 3.97 24.95
CA VAL A 57 -6.19 2.65 24.44
C VAL A 57 -6.64 2.71 22.97
N THR A 58 -7.26 3.82 22.55
CA THR A 58 -7.66 4.05 21.14
C THR A 58 -6.49 4.13 20.17
N MET A 59 -5.34 4.66 20.59
CA MET A 59 -4.11 4.70 19.78
C MET A 59 -3.38 3.36 19.80
N GLN A 60 -3.31 2.70 20.96
CA GLN A 60 -2.74 1.36 21.07
C GLN A 60 -3.47 0.37 20.15
N GLY A 61 -4.80 0.39 20.18
CA GLY A 61 -5.63 -0.46 19.31
C GLY A 61 -5.37 -0.22 17.83
N ALA A 62 -5.27 1.05 17.41
CA ALA A 62 -4.93 1.39 16.03
C ALA A 62 -3.54 0.90 15.62
N ILE A 63 -2.52 1.05 16.49
CA ILE A 63 -1.16 0.57 16.24
C ILE A 63 -1.15 -0.95 16.06
N ILE A 64 -1.79 -1.71 16.96
CA ILE A 64 -1.87 -3.18 16.87
C ILE A 64 -2.59 -3.59 15.58
N PHE A 65 -3.71 -2.94 15.28
CA PHE A 65 -4.50 -3.22 14.08
C PHE A 65 -3.67 -3.03 12.80
N PHE A 66 -2.99 -1.89 12.64
CA PHE A 66 -2.16 -1.63 11.48
C PHE A 66 -0.86 -2.45 11.47
N ALA A 67 -0.30 -2.82 12.62
CA ALA A 67 0.87 -3.70 12.70
C ALA A 67 0.62 -5.05 12.03
N VAL A 68 -0.57 -5.62 12.26
CA VAL A 68 -0.97 -6.90 11.65
C VAL A 68 -1.45 -6.68 10.23
N LEU A 69 -2.33 -5.70 10.01
CA LEU A 69 -2.95 -5.47 8.70
C LEU A 69 -1.91 -5.15 7.62
N ASP A 70 -0.90 -4.33 7.91
CA ASP A 70 0.11 -3.95 6.93
C ASP A 70 0.96 -5.18 6.51
N LEU A 71 1.37 -6.04 7.45
CA LEU A 71 2.13 -7.26 7.13
C LEU A 71 1.30 -8.29 6.37
N VAL A 72 0.04 -8.46 6.76
CA VAL A 72 -0.90 -9.38 6.10
C VAL A 72 -1.20 -8.89 4.68
N ALA A 73 -1.49 -7.61 4.49
CA ALA A 73 -1.68 -7.02 3.16
C ALA A 73 -0.41 -7.17 2.30
N ALA A 74 0.78 -6.95 2.88
CA ALA A 74 2.03 -7.06 2.15
C ALA A 74 2.30 -8.47 1.61
N THR A 75 2.06 -9.51 2.43
CA THR A 75 2.26 -10.90 1.97
C THR A 75 1.31 -11.26 0.83
N GLY A 76 0.03 -10.85 0.92
CA GLY A 76 -0.94 -11.04 -0.15
C GLY A 76 -0.56 -10.31 -1.44
N LEU A 77 -0.07 -9.07 -1.35
CA LEU A 77 0.39 -8.28 -2.49
C LEU A 77 1.67 -8.85 -3.12
N TRP A 78 2.61 -9.32 -2.31
CA TRP A 78 3.87 -9.90 -2.78
C TRP A 78 3.64 -11.20 -3.58
N LEU A 79 2.73 -12.04 -3.08
CA LEU A 79 2.29 -13.27 -3.72
C LEU A 79 1.28 -13.02 -4.86
N THR A 80 0.91 -11.76 -5.12
CA THR A 80 -0.04 -11.35 -6.18
C THR A 80 -1.40 -12.05 -6.09
N VAL A 81 -1.85 -12.36 -4.87
CA VAL A 81 -3.15 -13.02 -4.65
C VAL A 81 -4.23 -11.95 -4.53
N SER A 82 -5.42 -12.24 -5.06
CA SER A 82 -6.55 -11.30 -5.12
C SER A 82 -6.92 -10.70 -3.75
N TRP A 83 -6.82 -11.46 -2.66
CA TRP A 83 -7.14 -10.97 -1.31
C TRP A 83 -6.17 -9.91 -0.78
N GLY A 84 -4.91 -9.90 -1.24
CA GLY A 84 -3.91 -8.91 -0.80
C GLY A 84 -4.27 -7.49 -1.22
N THR A 85 -4.79 -7.34 -2.45
CA THR A 85 -5.26 -6.04 -2.96
C THR A 85 -6.45 -5.54 -2.12
N VAL A 86 -7.39 -6.42 -1.78
CA VAL A 86 -8.56 -6.07 -0.96
C VAL A 86 -8.11 -5.58 0.42
N MET A 87 -7.20 -6.29 1.07
CA MET A 87 -6.65 -5.90 2.38
C MET A 87 -5.91 -4.56 2.33
N TRP A 88 -5.14 -4.32 1.26
CA TRP A 88 -4.45 -3.05 1.07
C TRP A 88 -5.42 -1.88 0.86
N ILE A 89 -6.45 -2.05 0.03
CA ILE A 89 -7.49 -1.03 -0.15
C ILE A 89 -8.21 -0.77 1.18
N PHE A 90 -8.58 -1.83 1.90
CA PHE A 90 -9.21 -1.71 3.21
C PHE A 90 -8.33 -0.93 4.19
N ARG A 91 -7.03 -1.23 4.23
CA ARG A 91 -6.03 -0.51 5.00
C ARG A 91 -5.97 0.97 4.64
N CYS A 92 -6.00 1.33 3.36
CA CYS A 92 -6.07 2.72 2.91
C CYS A 92 -7.37 3.40 3.36
N VAL A 93 -8.52 2.73 3.26
CA VAL A 93 -9.81 3.26 3.72
C VAL A 93 -9.78 3.52 5.23
N CYS A 94 -9.27 2.58 6.03
CA CYS A 94 -9.12 2.78 7.47
C CYS A 94 -8.28 4.02 7.79
N GLN A 95 -7.16 4.23 7.10
CA GLN A 95 -6.31 5.41 7.27
C GLN A 95 -7.01 6.72 6.88
N ILE A 96 -7.76 6.71 5.78
CA ILE A 96 -8.54 7.88 5.35
C ILE A 96 -9.58 8.21 6.41
N VAL A 97 -10.35 7.24 6.89
CA VAL A 97 -11.38 7.44 7.93
C VAL A 97 -10.76 7.94 9.24
N MET A 98 -9.64 7.34 9.66
CA MET A 98 -8.91 7.72 10.87
C MET A 98 -8.45 9.18 10.84
N HIS A 99 -7.92 9.65 9.71
CA HIS A 99 -7.41 11.02 9.58
C HIS A 99 -8.46 12.06 9.14
N THR A 100 -9.68 11.63 8.78
CA THR A 100 -10.79 12.52 8.42
C THR A 100 -11.87 12.56 9.51
N ALA A 101 -12.61 11.47 9.70
CA ALA A 101 -13.71 11.38 10.66
C ALA A 101 -13.22 11.41 12.11
N PHE A 102 -12.06 10.82 12.39
CA PHE A 102 -11.46 10.78 13.73
C PHE A 102 -10.24 11.70 13.86
N SER A 103 -10.22 12.79 13.08
CA SER A 103 -9.08 13.68 13.03
C SER A 103 -8.75 14.37 14.37
N ASP A 104 -9.75 14.52 15.24
CA ASP A 104 -9.58 15.04 16.60
C ASP A 104 -8.79 14.08 17.51
N LEU A 105 -8.92 12.77 17.28
CA LEU A 105 -8.25 11.73 18.09
C LEU A 105 -6.83 11.45 17.58
N TYR A 106 -6.64 11.39 16.26
CA TYR A 106 -5.39 10.91 15.66
C TYR A 106 -4.53 12.01 15.02
N GLY A 107 -5.09 13.21 14.88
CA GLY A 107 -4.46 14.35 14.21
C GLY A 107 -4.66 14.32 12.69
N ARG A 108 -4.77 15.52 12.10
CA ARG A 108 -4.92 15.68 10.65
C ARG A 108 -3.59 15.49 9.94
N ARG A 109 -3.53 14.54 8.99
CA ARG A 109 -2.38 14.33 8.11
C ARG A 109 -2.80 14.27 6.64
N PRO A 110 -3.05 15.43 6.02
CA PRO A 110 -3.54 15.48 4.64
C PRO A 110 -2.55 14.88 3.62
N TYR A 111 -1.24 14.95 3.89
CA TYR A 111 -0.20 14.40 3.00
C TYR A 111 -0.24 12.88 2.87
N GLU A 112 -0.51 12.15 3.96
CA GLU A 112 -0.60 10.68 3.96
C GLU A 112 -1.84 10.22 3.19
N ILE A 113 -2.97 10.94 3.33
CA ILE A 113 -4.20 10.67 2.57
C ILE A 113 -3.97 10.82 1.06
N ALA A 114 -3.30 11.89 0.63
CA ALA A 114 -3.00 12.11 -0.78
C ALA A 114 -2.13 10.99 -1.36
N PHE A 115 -1.16 10.49 -0.60
CA PHE A 115 -0.33 9.34 -1.01
C PHE A 115 -1.17 8.06 -1.19
N TYR A 116 -2.10 7.77 -0.28
CA TYR A 116 -2.99 6.60 -0.42
C TYR A 116 -3.93 6.71 -1.62
N LEU A 117 -4.51 7.88 -1.85
CA LEU A 117 -5.36 8.11 -3.03
C LEU A 117 -4.56 7.98 -4.32
N LEU A 118 -3.34 8.51 -4.37
CA LEU A 118 -2.46 8.41 -5.52
C LEU A 118 -2.08 6.95 -5.83
N THR A 119 -1.75 6.17 -4.80
CA THR A 119 -1.40 4.76 -5.00
C THR A 119 -2.60 3.93 -5.49
N ILE A 120 -3.80 4.18 -4.94
CA ILE A 120 -5.04 3.56 -5.45
C ILE A 120 -5.31 3.97 -6.91
N ALA A 121 -5.11 5.25 -7.25
CA ALA A 121 -5.33 5.75 -8.61
C ALA A 121 -4.37 5.11 -9.63
N ILE A 122 -3.08 4.98 -9.27
CA ILE A 122 -2.08 4.30 -10.10
C ILE A 122 -2.46 2.83 -10.29
N TYR A 123 -2.85 2.14 -9.22
CA TYR A 123 -3.31 0.75 -9.31
C TYR A 123 -4.50 0.62 -10.27
N ALA A 124 -5.52 1.47 -10.12
CA ALA A 124 -6.70 1.45 -10.98
C ALA A 124 -6.36 1.72 -12.45
N ALA A 125 -5.48 2.68 -12.72
CA ALA A 125 -5.01 2.98 -14.07
C ALA A 125 -4.26 1.79 -14.70
N LEU A 126 -3.36 1.16 -13.96
CA LEU A 126 -2.61 -0.02 -14.42
C LEU A 126 -3.54 -1.22 -14.67
N ALA A 127 -4.49 -1.48 -13.76
CA ALA A 127 -5.47 -2.55 -13.92
C ALA A 127 -6.36 -2.33 -15.16
N PHE A 128 -6.77 -1.08 -15.40
CA PHE A 128 -7.56 -0.72 -16.58
C PHE A 128 -6.78 -0.89 -17.89
N LEU A 129 -5.51 -0.48 -17.91
CA LEU A 129 -4.64 -0.64 -19.09
C LEU A 129 -4.38 -2.11 -19.42
N MET A 130 -4.18 -2.95 -18.39
CA MET A 130 -4.03 -4.39 -18.54
C MET A 130 -5.30 -5.03 -19.14
N ASP A 131 -6.49 -4.65 -18.66
CA ASP A 131 -7.76 -5.16 -19.20
C ASP A 131 -7.96 -4.74 -20.67
N ARG A 132 -7.54 -3.53 -21.05
CA ARG A 132 -7.54 -3.07 -22.45
C ARG A 132 -6.60 -3.89 -23.34
N GLU A 133 -5.39 -4.19 -22.86
CA GLU A 133 -4.42 -5.00 -23.61
C GLU A 133 -4.92 -6.44 -23.80
N ASN A 134 -5.48 -7.04 -22.76
CA ASN A 134 -6.06 -8.39 -22.83
C ASN A 134 -7.22 -8.47 -23.83
N LYS A 135 -8.09 -7.44 -23.87
CA LYS A 135 -9.20 -7.37 -24.83
C LYS A 135 -8.72 -7.17 -26.27
N ALA A 136 -7.65 -6.39 -26.48
CA ALA A 136 -7.08 -6.17 -27.81
C ALA A 136 -6.40 -7.42 -28.38
N ASN A 137 -5.82 -8.28 -27.54
CA ASN A 137 -5.18 -9.53 -27.94
C ASN A 137 -6.16 -10.70 -28.16
N ALA A 138 -7.43 -10.53 -27.78
CA ALA A 138 -8.48 -11.55 -27.90
C ALA A 138 -9.33 -11.41 -29.18
N VAL A 139 -9.07 -10.38 -30.01
CA VAL A 139 -9.74 -10.09 -31.29
C VAL A 139 -8.78 -10.38 -32.43
#